data_AF-A0A9E3WVB4-F1
#
_entry.id   AF-A0A9E3WVB4-F1
#
_cell.length_a   1.000
_cell.length_b   1.000
_cell.length_c   1.000
_cell.angle_alpha   90.00
_cell.angle_beta   90.00
_cell.angle_gamma   90.00
#
_symmetry.space_group_name_H-M   'P 1'
#
loop_
_entity.id
_entity.type
_entity.pdbx_description
1 polymer ?
#
loop_
_entity_poly.entity_id
_entity_poly.type
_entity_poly.pdbx_seq_one_letter_code
_entity_poly.pdbx_strand_id
1 'polypeptide(L)'
;MTQSTVNPADGPSPPIEVALGYLNFSAGSPDPKFLAALNQLFAEAEGFPPYKSAAAAGSLPRVRTMLSEGLARLSGQRSAFADTRQAQAAIDLVFDHVLPSYRRFHADLLFHQGDDDLFRPLLVGRVFEAALAESPLTSAPDVATAGAIARLNDYVGHRPIPILRSHKHEPHAHERIRPTPLYVEDAGIGVGRYHDVVEVALSIIRDTDEEVLRWAHLDPDLLAELAFDPRAYDFDHPANKRPNYHFGQWDPHCIDNSGRYRRLVVQQVTLDALMERVENPPEGIAADEALFEGGAVLAGVMLMATGVSGWGPEAHDSCVSLGTLLPQIAAYRDEFYQRLLAQVDGAHGKRLRAEAKRLQQPFAAARQGLNAALTRRRAAQVG
;
A
#
# COMPACT_ATOMS: atom_id res chain seq x y z
N MET A 1 -0.83 31.52 2.55
CA MET A 1 0.64 31.62 2.61
C MET A 1 1.02 32.09 4.00
N THR A 2 1.30 31.14 4.89
CA THR A 2 2.03 31.33 6.14
C THR A 2 2.91 30.10 6.22
N GLN A 3 4.14 30.23 5.72
CA GLN A 3 5.17 29.23 5.96
C GLN A 3 5.34 29.16 7.48
N SER A 4 5.00 28.01 8.07
CA SER A 4 5.40 27.72 9.44
C SER A 4 6.91 27.55 9.42
N THR A 5 7.64 28.64 9.62
CA THR A 5 9.08 28.63 9.80
C THR A 5 9.35 27.97 11.14
N VAL A 6 9.81 26.72 11.10
CA VAL A 6 10.38 26.06 12.28
C VAL A 6 11.48 26.98 12.82
N ASN A 7 11.31 27.44 14.05
CA ASN A 7 12.22 28.36 14.70
C ASN A 7 13.53 27.59 15.01
N PRO A 8 14.72 28.05 14.60
CA PRO A 8 15.99 27.33 14.81
C PRO A 8 16.38 27.13 16.28
N ALA A 9 15.60 27.65 17.23
CA ALA A 9 15.76 27.47 18.67
C ALA A 9 15.04 26.21 19.21
N ASP A 10 14.12 25.62 18.45
CA ASP A 10 13.48 24.36 18.84
C ASP A 10 14.38 23.22 18.36
N GLY A 11 14.73 22.31 19.28
CA GLY A 11 15.51 21.11 18.93
C GLY A 11 14.85 20.29 17.82
N PRO A 12 15.56 19.30 17.25
CA PRO A 12 14.97 18.39 16.26
C PRO A 12 13.63 17.83 16.76
N SER A 13 12.62 17.77 15.87
CA SER A 13 11.32 17.18 16.20
C SER A 13 11.48 15.71 16.63
N PRO A 14 10.61 15.17 17.50
CA PRO A 14 10.71 13.77 17.90
C PRO A 14 10.78 12.76 16.74
N PRO A 15 10.04 12.94 15.62
CA PRO A 15 10.13 12.06 14.45
C PRO A 15 11.51 12.08 13.77
N ILE A 16 12.14 13.26 13.62
CA ILE A 16 13.45 13.33 12.96
C ILE A 16 14.53 12.66 13.81
N GLU A 17 14.47 12.78 15.14
CA GLU A 17 15.41 12.11 16.05
C GLU A 17 15.24 10.58 16.02
N VAL A 18 13.99 10.07 16.00
CA VAL A 18 13.70 8.64 15.84
C VAL A 18 14.21 8.12 14.49
N ALA A 19 13.90 8.82 13.40
CA ALA A 19 14.30 8.41 12.07
C ALA A 19 15.83 8.33 11.92
N LEU A 20 16.54 9.37 12.35
CA LEU A 20 17.99 9.43 12.28
C LEU A 20 18.67 8.48 13.27
N GLY A 21 18.07 8.25 14.44
CA GLY A 21 18.54 7.24 15.38
C GLY A 21 18.52 5.84 14.75
N TYR A 22 17.42 5.47 14.11
CA TYR A 22 17.34 4.22 13.36
C TYR A 22 18.40 4.14 12.26
N LEU A 23 18.53 5.18 11.42
CA LEU A 23 19.51 5.20 10.33
C LEU A 23 20.96 5.09 10.81
N ASN A 24 21.26 5.62 12.01
CA ASN A 24 22.61 5.63 12.53
C ASN A 24 23.02 4.33 13.26
N PHE A 25 22.07 3.54 13.74
CA PHE A 25 22.35 2.38 14.60
C PHE A 25 21.77 1.05 14.13
N SER A 26 20.78 1.07 13.22
CA SER A 26 20.17 -0.16 12.72
C SER A 26 21.04 -0.83 11.66
N ALA A 27 20.97 -2.16 11.59
CA ALA A 27 21.51 -2.98 10.51
C ALA A 27 20.46 -3.28 9.41
N GLY A 28 19.35 -2.53 9.37
CA GLY A 28 18.29 -2.68 8.38
C GLY A 28 17.18 -3.68 8.77
N SER A 29 17.05 -4.01 10.05
CA SER A 29 15.92 -4.82 10.53
C SER A 29 14.63 -4.01 10.52
N PRO A 30 13.48 -4.57 10.08
CA PRO A 30 12.21 -3.84 10.06
C PRO A 30 11.86 -3.18 11.39
N ASP A 31 11.50 -1.90 11.37
CA ASP A 31 11.13 -1.14 12.58
C ASP A 31 9.90 -0.25 12.33
N PRO A 32 8.73 -0.61 12.88
CA PRO A 32 7.52 0.18 12.72
C PRO A 32 7.63 1.61 13.24
N LYS A 33 8.44 1.87 14.28
CA LYS A 33 8.63 3.23 14.82
C LYS A 33 9.41 4.10 13.85
N PHE A 34 10.40 3.53 13.17
CA PHE A 34 11.13 4.21 12.09
C PHE A 34 10.18 4.53 10.92
N LEU A 35 9.37 3.56 10.49
CA LEU A 35 8.41 3.77 9.41
C LEU A 35 7.38 4.85 9.76
N ALA A 36 6.83 4.83 10.98
CA ALA A 36 5.91 5.86 11.47
C ALA A 36 6.56 7.25 11.52
N ALA A 37 7.80 7.34 12.01
CA ALA A 37 8.54 8.59 12.05
C ALA A 37 8.79 9.14 10.64
N LEU A 38 9.22 8.29 9.70
CA LEU A 38 9.41 8.69 8.30
C LEU A 38 8.08 9.11 7.65
N ASN A 39 6.99 8.42 7.95
CA ASN A 39 5.65 8.78 7.49
C ASN A 39 5.26 10.21 7.93
N GLN A 40 5.57 10.56 9.18
CA GLN A 40 5.34 11.91 9.69
C GLN A 40 6.24 12.96 9.01
N LEU A 41 7.51 12.64 8.71
CA LEU A 41 8.38 13.55 7.95
C LEU A 41 7.85 13.84 6.55
N PHE A 42 7.26 12.84 5.88
CA PHE A 42 6.57 13.06 4.60
C PHE A 42 5.35 13.97 4.77
N ALA A 43 4.54 13.77 5.82
CA ALA A 43 3.39 14.63 6.10
C ALA A 43 3.80 16.10 6.30
N GLU A 44 4.87 16.33 7.06
CA GLU A 44 5.47 17.65 7.29
C GLU A 44 6.01 18.26 5.98
N ALA A 45 6.71 17.46 5.16
CA ALA A 45 7.28 17.89 3.88
C ALA A 45 6.21 18.31 2.86
N GLU A 46 5.06 17.65 2.87
CA GLU A 46 3.94 17.95 1.97
C GLU A 46 3.07 19.11 2.47
N GLY A 47 3.31 19.61 3.69
CA GLY A 47 2.62 20.78 4.25
C GLY A 47 1.16 20.53 4.63
N PHE A 48 0.79 19.27 4.82
CA PHE A 48 -0.57 18.82 5.09
C PHE A 48 -0.78 18.54 6.58
N PRO A 49 -1.92 18.93 7.21
CA PRO A 49 -2.57 17.97 8.09
C PRO A 49 -3.02 16.78 7.22
N PRO A 50 -3.01 15.51 7.68
CA PRO A 50 -2.97 14.29 6.84
C PRO A 50 -4.05 14.05 5.77
N TYR A 51 -4.91 15.01 5.47
CA TYR A 51 -6.18 14.83 4.80
C TYR A 51 -6.30 15.81 3.62
N LYS A 52 -6.60 15.26 2.45
CA LYS A 52 -6.96 15.95 1.18
C LYS A 52 -5.80 16.55 0.37
N SER A 53 -5.10 15.70 -0.39
CA SER A 53 -4.94 15.82 -1.86
C SER A 53 -3.70 15.04 -2.34
N ALA A 54 -3.55 14.91 -3.66
CA ALA A 54 -2.45 14.23 -4.34
C ALA A 54 -1.07 14.60 -3.77
N ALA A 55 -0.11 13.68 -3.88
CA ALA A 55 1.26 13.87 -3.43
C ALA A 55 1.78 15.26 -3.81
N ALA A 56 2.24 16.04 -2.83
CA ALA A 56 2.80 17.35 -3.12
C ALA A 56 4.11 17.16 -3.89
N ALA A 57 4.21 17.78 -5.06
CA ALA A 57 5.40 17.67 -5.90
C ALA A 57 6.67 18.05 -5.11
N GLY A 58 7.68 17.18 -5.19
CA GLY A 58 8.96 17.40 -4.52
C GLY A 58 8.97 17.05 -3.03
N SER A 59 8.13 16.11 -2.60
CA SER A 59 8.14 15.54 -1.25
C SER A 59 9.50 14.89 -0.91
N LEU A 60 10.03 14.10 -1.83
CA LEU A 60 11.31 13.38 -1.69
C LEU A 60 12.52 14.31 -1.45
N PRO A 61 12.80 15.34 -2.29
CA PRO A 61 13.86 16.30 -2.01
C PRO A 61 13.72 16.99 -0.65
N ARG A 62 12.49 17.32 -0.23
CA ARG A 62 12.25 17.97 1.06
C ARG A 62 12.58 17.03 2.22
N VAL A 63 12.13 15.78 2.16
CA VAL A 63 12.46 14.76 3.19
C VAL A 63 13.96 14.52 3.25
N ARG A 64 14.66 14.45 2.11
CA ARG A 64 16.13 14.37 2.08
C ARG A 64 16.77 15.54 2.82
N THR A 65 16.34 16.77 2.52
CA THR A 65 16.84 17.98 3.19
C THR A 65 16.57 17.93 4.69
N MET A 66 15.36 17.54 5.12
CA MET A 66 15.00 17.40 6.52
C MET A 66 15.91 16.40 7.25
N LEU A 67 16.20 15.24 6.65
CA LEU A 67 17.12 14.23 7.18
C LEU A 67 18.55 14.75 7.28
N SER A 68 19.09 15.35 6.21
CA SER A 68 20.46 15.87 6.20
C SER A 68 20.66 17.02 7.19
N GLU A 69 19.74 17.98 7.25
CA GLU A 69 19.81 19.08 8.22
C GLU A 69 19.58 18.60 9.65
N GLY A 70 18.65 17.65 9.85
CA GLY A 70 18.40 17.01 11.14
C GLY A 70 19.65 16.32 11.67
N LEU A 71 20.38 15.61 10.82
CA LEU A 71 21.61 14.91 11.17
C LEU A 71 22.72 15.87 11.58
N ALA A 72 22.89 16.97 10.83
CA ALA A 72 23.85 18.03 11.17
C ALA A 72 23.54 18.68 12.53
N ARG A 73 22.26 18.96 12.81
CA ARG A 73 21.83 19.51 14.11
C ARG A 73 22.08 18.54 15.26
N LEU A 74 21.69 17.27 15.11
CA LEU A 74 21.85 16.25 16.16
C LEU A 74 23.31 15.99 16.49
N SER A 75 24.19 15.95 15.48
CA SER A 75 25.63 15.76 15.69
C SER A 75 26.25 16.87 16.55
N GLY A 76 25.77 18.11 16.42
CA GLY A 76 26.21 19.24 17.24
C GLY A 76 25.62 19.30 18.65
N GLN A 77 24.56 18.54 18.95
CA GLN A 77 23.76 18.68 20.18
C GLN A 77 23.76 17.43 21.08
N ARG A 78 23.95 16.24 20.50
CA ARG A 78 23.77 14.96 21.20
C ARG A 78 25.01 14.09 21.05
N SER A 79 25.58 13.65 22.17
CA SER A 79 26.74 12.75 22.17
C SER A 79 26.48 11.40 21.46
N ALA A 80 25.24 10.91 21.47
CA ALA A 80 24.85 9.71 20.73
C ALA A 80 25.09 9.86 19.22
N PHE A 81 24.99 11.07 18.69
CA PHE A 81 25.21 11.39 17.27
C PHE A 81 26.63 11.95 17.01
N ALA A 82 27.62 11.60 17.85
CA ALA A 82 29.00 12.01 17.62
C ALA A 82 29.60 11.39 16.35
N ASP A 83 29.21 10.16 16.01
CA ASP A 83 29.52 9.50 14.73
C ASP A 83 28.24 9.31 13.93
N THR A 84 28.10 10.09 12.85
CA THR A 84 26.92 10.10 11.97
C THR A 84 27.18 9.44 10.63
N ARG A 85 28.35 8.81 10.45
CA ARG A 85 28.77 8.30 9.14
C ARG A 85 27.78 7.31 8.56
N GLN A 86 27.20 6.44 9.39
CA GLN A 86 26.23 5.45 8.92
C GLN A 86 24.96 6.11 8.40
N ALA A 87 24.35 7.00 9.18
CA ALA A 87 23.15 7.71 8.77
C ALA A 87 23.39 8.52 7.48
N GLN A 88 24.52 9.22 7.38
CA GLN A 88 24.88 9.97 6.17
C GLN A 88 25.03 9.05 4.96
N ALA A 89 25.77 7.94 5.10
CA ALA A 89 25.96 6.97 4.03
C ALA A 89 24.63 6.33 3.58
N ALA A 90 23.72 6.04 4.51
CA ALA A 90 22.41 5.49 4.20
C ALA A 90 21.54 6.51 3.43
N ILE A 91 21.52 7.79 3.86
CA ILE A 91 20.80 8.88 3.17
C ILE A 91 21.32 9.03 1.74
N ASP A 92 22.64 9.15 1.57
CA ASP A 92 23.23 9.35 0.25
C ASP A 92 23.02 8.11 -0.65
N LEU A 93 23.23 6.89 -0.12
CA LEU A 93 22.99 5.67 -0.88
C LEU A 93 21.54 5.57 -1.37
N VAL A 94 20.55 5.83 -0.52
CA VAL A 94 19.14 5.72 -0.89
C VAL A 94 18.75 6.76 -1.94
N PHE A 95 19.03 8.04 -1.68
CA PHE A 95 18.57 9.12 -2.55
C PHE A 95 19.37 9.25 -3.85
N ASP A 96 20.68 9.00 -3.83
CA ASP A 96 21.53 9.19 -5.02
C ASP A 96 21.67 7.91 -5.86
N HIS A 97 21.50 6.72 -5.26
CA HIS A 97 21.75 5.45 -5.96
C HIS A 97 20.55 4.52 -5.99
N VAL A 98 19.94 4.18 -4.85
CA VAL A 98 18.92 3.12 -4.79
C VAL A 98 17.63 3.55 -5.48
N LEU A 99 17.04 4.70 -5.13
CA LEU A 99 15.77 5.14 -5.74
C LEU A 99 15.91 5.33 -7.27
N PRO A 100 16.93 6.05 -7.79
CA PRO A 100 17.12 6.18 -9.24
C PRO A 100 17.39 4.84 -9.92
N SER A 101 18.12 3.93 -9.28
CA SER A 101 18.44 2.62 -9.86
C SER A 101 17.26 1.66 -9.84
N TYR A 102 16.42 1.71 -8.81
CA TYR A 102 15.16 0.96 -8.75
C TYR A 102 14.25 1.37 -9.91
N ARG A 103 14.11 2.69 -10.17
CA ARG A 103 13.34 3.21 -11.32
C ARG A 103 13.90 2.73 -12.66
N ARG A 104 15.24 2.75 -12.83
CA ARG A 104 15.88 2.26 -14.05
C ARG A 104 15.73 0.76 -14.23
N PHE A 105 15.85 -0.01 -13.16
CA PHE A 105 15.74 -1.47 -13.18
C PHE A 105 14.33 -1.91 -13.56
N HIS A 106 13.31 -1.20 -13.08
CA HIS A 106 11.89 -1.46 -13.35
C HIS A 106 11.29 -0.54 -14.42
N ALA A 107 12.12 0.02 -15.31
CA ALA A 107 11.67 1.01 -16.28
C ALA A 107 10.61 0.45 -17.25
N ASP A 108 10.62 -0.84 -17.54
CA ASP A 108 9.62 -1.54 -18.35
C ASP A 108 8.27 -1.69 -17.63
N LEU A 109 8.28 -1.93 -16.31
CA LEU A 109 7.08 -2.17 -15.52
C LEU A 109 6.46 -0.88 -14.95
N LEU A 110 7.29 0.11 -14.61
CA LEU A 110 6.93 1.29 -13.83
C LEU A 110 7.09 2.61 -14.62
N PHE A 111 7.23 2.57 -15.95
CA PHE A 111 7.42 3.79 -16.77
C PHE A 111 6.34 4.85 -16.57
N HIS A 112 5.12 4.44 -16.23
CA HIS A 112 3.94 5.29 -16.04
C HIS A 112 3.90 5.95 -14.65
N GLN A 113 4.72 5.51 -13.71
CA GLN A 113 4.72 6.02 -12.33
C GLN A 113 5.53 7.31 -12.21
N GLY A 114 4.98 8.31 -11.53
CA GLY A 114 5.74 9.47 -11.05
C GLY A 114 6.58 9.09 -9.81
N ASP A 115 7.68 9.81 -9.56
CA ASP A 115 8.50 9.55 -8.36
C ASP A 115 7.72 9.84 -7.07
N ASP A 116 6.96 10.94 -7.05
CA ASP A 116 6.14 11.33 -5.88
C ASP A 116 4.95 10.37 -5.62
N ASP A 117 4.52 9.60 -6.64
CA ASP A 117 3.48 8.58 -6.53
C ASP A 117 4.03 7.22 -6.13
N LEU A 118 5.22 6.85 -6.64
CA LEU A 118 5.85 5.58 -6.36
C LEU A 118 6.52 5.57 -4.98
N PHE A 119 7.40 6.53 -4.72
CA PHE A 119 8.26 6.56 -3.53
C PHE A 119 7.57 7.24 -2.35
N ARG A 120 6.45 6.65 -1.94
CA ARG A 120 5.68 7.02 -0.74
C ARG A 120 6.43 6.63 0.54
N PRO A 121 6.12 7.26 1.70
CA PRO A 121 6.88 7.14 2.94
C PRO A 121 7.21 5.71 3.36
N LEU A 122 6.21 4.82 3.37
CA LEU A 122 6.43 3.44 3.81
C LEU A 122 7.31 2.67 2.82
N LEU A 123 7.21 2.91 1.51
CA LEU A 123 8.13 2.31 0.53
C LEU A 123 9.55 2.84 0.73
N VAL A 124 9.73 4.15 0.91
CA VAL A 124 11.06 4.74 1.17
C VAL A 124 11.65 4.19 2.48
N GLY A 125 10.82 3.95 3.49
CA GLY A 125 11.22 3.25 4.70
C GLY A 125 11.75 1.85 4.43
N ARG A 126 11.03 1.04 3.62
CA ARG A 126 11.52 -0.27 3.17
C ARG A 126 12.83 -0.18 2.37
N VAL A 127 13.00 0.87 1.57
CA VAL A 127 14.24 1.12 0.83
C VAL A 127 15.40 1.40 1.78
N PHE A 128 15.20 2.18 2.85
CA PHE A 128 16.21 2.38 3.89
C PHE A 128 16.55 1.09 4.64
N GLU A 129 15.54 0.29 5.02
CA GLU A 129 15.75 -1.03 5.62
C GLU A 129 16.64 -1.92 4.73
N ALA A 130 16.30 -2.01 3.44
CA ALA A 130 17.07 -2.79 2.47
C ALA A 130 18.48 -2.25 2.25
N ALA A 131 18.66 -0.92 2.17
CA ALA A 131 19.96 -0.29 1.98
C ALA A 131 20.89 -0.47 3.18
N LEU A 132 20.36 -0.36 4.41
CA LEU A 132 21.13 -0.59 5.64
C LEU A 132 21.57 -2.05 5.77
N ALA A 133 20.74 -3.00 5.35
CA ALA A 133 21.09 -4.42 5.34
C ALA A 133 22.29 -4.75 4.43
N GLU A 134 22.62 -3.87 3.49
CA GLU A 134 23.78 -3.98 2.60
C GLU A 134 25.05 -3.28 3.14
N SER A 135 25.02 -2.84 4.41
CA SER A 135 26.18 -2.23 5.09
C SER A 135 26.77 -1.04 4.31
N PRO A 136 26.03 0.09 4.20
CA PRO A 136 26.35 1.21 3.30
C PRO A 136 27.71 1.88 3.58
N LEU A 137 28.27 1.71 4.77
CA LEU A 137 29.59 2.24 5.14
C LEU A 137 30.77 1.48 4.53
N THR A 138 30.60 0.19 4.30
CA THR A 138 31.70 -0.71 3.94
C THR A 138 31.58 -1.24 2.51
N SER A 139 30.36 -1.27 1.99
CA SER A 139 30.07 -1.78 0.65
C SER A 139 30.25 -0.70 -0.40
N ALA A 140 30.75 -1.07 -1.58
CA ALA A 140 30.76 -0.17 -2.73
C ALA A 140 29.32 0.22 -3.11
N PRO A 141 29.02 1.49 -3.45
CA PRO A 141 27.65 1.95 -3.70
C PRO A 141 26.87 1.11 -4.72
N ASP A 142 27.52 0.69 -5.81
CA ASP A 142 26.88 -0.13 -6.85
C ASP A 142 26.50 -1.53 -6.35
N VAL A 143 27.36 -2.13 -5.52
CA VAL A 143 27.10 -3.46 -4.91
C VAL A 143 25.96 -3.37 -3.92
N ALA A 144 25.99 -2.38 -3.02
CA ALA A 144 24.94 -2.15 -2.04
C ALA A 144 23.59 -1.82 -2.72
N THR A 145 23.63 -1.04 -3.82
CA THR A 145 22.44 -0.71 -4.59
C THR A 145 21.82 -1.95 -5.24
N ALA A 146 22.62 -2.79 -5.88
CA ALA A 146 22.13 -4.02 -6.48
C ALA A 146 21.55 -4.98 -5.43
N GLY A 147 22.22 -5.11 -4.27
CA GLY A 147 21.75 -5.90 -3.14
C GLY A 147 20.41 -5.40 -2.58
N ALA A 148 20.28 -4.09 -2.38
CA ALA A 148 19.05 -3.47 -1.89
C ALA A 148 17.87 -3.70 -2.85
N ILE A 149 18.07 -3.51 -4.16
CA ILE A 149 17.04 -3.78 -5.18
C ILE A 149 16.64 -5.26 -5.17
N ALA A 150 17.61 -6.17 -5.08
CA ALA A 150 17.33 -7.61 -5.03
C ALA A 150 16.49 -8.00 -3.80
N ARG A 151 16.73 -7.37 -2.63
CA ARG A 151 15.90 -7.57 -1.43
C ARG A 151 14.50 -7.00 -1.56
N LEU A 152 14.36 -5.83 -2.17
CA LEU A 152 13.07 -5.18 -2.38
C LEU A 152 12.17 -5.99 -3.33
N ASN A 153 12.75 -6.66 -4.33
CA ASN A 153 12.05 -7.43 -5.34
C ASN A 153 11.52 -8.77 -4.79
N ASP A 154 10.55 -8.68 -3.87
CA ASP A 154 10.00 -9.79 -3.09
C ASP A 154 8.59 -10.24 -3.54
N TYR A 155 7.98 -9.57 -4.53
CA TYR A 155 6.63 -9.87 -5.00
C TYR A 155 6.55 -10.00 -6.52
N VAL A 156 5.90 -11.05 -7.00
CA VAL A 156 5.65 -11.28 -8.45
C VAL A 156 4.16 -11.24 -8.81
N GLY A 157 3.26 -11.47 -7.83
CA GLY A 157 1.84 -11.67 -8.07
C GLY A 157 1.49 -13.02 -8.70
N HIS A 158 0.34 -13.14 -9.36
CA HIS A 158 -0.03 -14.39 -10.02
C HIS A 158 0.78 -14.58 -11.30
N ARG A 159 1.77 -15.48 -11.26
CA ARG A 159 2.61 -15.83 -12.39
C ARG A 159 2.50 -17.32 -12.72
N PRO A 160 1.75 -17.72 -13.77
CA PRO A 160 1.74 -19.11 -14.22
C PRO A 160 3.11 -19.45 -14.79
N ILE A 161 3.84 -20.36 -14.14
CA ILE A 161 5.13 -20.83 -14.64
C ILE A 161 4.86 -22.08 -15.48
N PRO A 162 5.24 -22.11 -16.76
CA PRO A 162 5.18 -23.33 -17.56
C PRO A 162 6.06 -24.40 -16.92
N ILE A 163 5.47 -25.49 -16.44
CA ILE A 163 6.21 -26.65 -15.95
C ILE A 163 6.49 -27.55 -17.16
N LEU A 164 7.69 -27.43 -17.74
CA LEU A 164 8.20 -28.44 -18.65
C LEU A 164 8.64 -29.65 -17.82
N ARG A 165 8.45 -30.88 -18.34
CA ARG A 165 8.71 -32.15 -17.61
C ARG A 165 10.12 -32.29 -17.02
N SER A 166 11.08 -31.44 -17.38
CA SER A 166 12.49 -31.54 -16.97
C SER A 166 13.02 -30.39 -16.11
N HIS A 167 12.37 -29.22 -16.03
CA HIS A 167 12.88 -28.07 -15.29
C HIS A 167 11.75 -27.21 -14.70
N LYS A 168 11.90 -26.81 -13.43
CA LYS A 168 11.14 -25.68 -12.85
C LYS A 168 11.81 -24.38 -13.31
N HIS A 169 11.06 -23.52 -13.99
CA HIS A 169 11.51 -22.16 -14.28
C HIS A 169 11.17 -21.26 -13.08
N GLU A 170 12.09 -20.41 -12.64
CA GLU A 170 11.80 -19.35 -11.68
C GLU A 170 11.41 -18.07 -12.43
N PRO A 171 10.55 -17.20 -11.88
CA PRO A 171 10.31 -15.87 -12.47
C PRO A 171 11.62 -15.11 -12.63
N HIS A 172 11.74 -14.35 -13.71
CA HIS A 172 12.92 -13.51 -13.89
C HIS A 172 12.99 -12.44 -12.80
N ALA A 173 14.21 -12.04 -12.41
CA ALA A 173 14.40 -11.07 -11.34
C ALA A 173 13.72 -9.71 -11.62
N HIS A 174 13.58 -9.32 -12.89
CA HIS A 174 12.89 -8.09 -13.30
C HIS A 174 11.37 -8.19 -13.24
N GLU A 175 10.78 -9.39 -13.15
CA GLU A 175 9.33 -9.56 -12.98
C GLU A 175 8.89 -9.33 -11.52
N ARG A 176 9.86 -9.39 -10.58
CA ARG A 176 9.63 -9.17 -9.15
C ARG A 176 9.84 -7.71 -8.80
N ILE A 177 8.96 -7.16 -8.00
CA ILE A 177 9.00 -5.77 -7.51
C ILE A 177 8.74 -5.75 -6.01
N ARG A 178 8.89 -4.57 -5.38
CA ARG A 178 8.30 -4.29 -4.08
C ARG A 178 6.90 -3.69 -4.25
N PRO A 179 5.82 -4.28 -3.72
CA PRO A 179 4.51 -3.63 -3.61
C PRO A 179 4.63 -2.37 -2.77
N THR A 180 3.91 -1.31 -3.14
CA THR A 180 3.96 -0.04 -2.41
C THR A 180 3.06 -0.13 -1.19
N PRO A 181 3.62 -0.07 0.04
CA PRO A 181 2.81 -0.23 1.25
C PRO A 181 1.87 0.96 1.46
N LEU A 182 0.62 0.66 1.78
CA LEU A 182 -0.43 1.60 2.19
C LEU A 182 -0.61 1.60 3.70
N TYR A 183 -0.44 0.45 4.34
CA TYR A 183 -0.49 0.27 5.79
C TYR A 183 0.54 -0.77 6.20
N VAL A 184 1.21 -0.54 7.32
CA VAL A 184 2.09 -1.50 7.97
C VAL A 184 1.71 -1.58 9.45
N GLU A 185 1.61 -2.80 9.98
CA GLU A 185 1.37 -3.08 11.40
C GLU A 185 2.32 -2.27 12.29
N ASP A 186 1.77 -1.68 13.36
CA ASP A 186 2.43 -0.74 14.29
C ASP A 186 3.02 0.55 13.70
N ALA A 187 3.17 0.68 12.38
CA ALA A 187 3.62 1.91 11.72
C ALA A 187 2.46 2.81 11.28
N GLY A 188 1.29 2.20 11.03
CA GLY A 188 0.08 2.90 10.59
C GLY A 188 -0.02 3.03 9.06
N ILE A 189 -0.86 3.97 8.63
CA ILE A 189 -1.22 4.18 7.22
C ILE A 189 -0.28 5.22 6.62
N GLY A 190 0.27 4.93 5.45
CA GLY A 190 1.13 5.85 4.71
C GLY A 190 0.37 7.10 4.30
N VAL A 191 0.92 8.28 4.56
CA VAL A 191 0.33 9.53 4.07
C VAL A 191 0.32 9.55 2.53
N GLY A 192 -0.73 10.14 1.97
CA GLY A 192 -0.88 10.30 0.52
C GLY A 192 -2.32 10.10 0.07
N ARG A 193 -2.49 10.01 -1.25
CA ARG A 193 -3.80 9.99 -1.93
C ARG A 193 -4.79 8.98 -1.37
N TYR A 194 -4.33 7.80 -0.96
CA TYR A 194 -5.19 6.71 -0.49
C TYR A 194 -5.38 6.66 1.03
N HIS A 195 -4.74 7.57 1.80
CA HIS A 195 -4.70 7.50 3.26
C HIS A 195 -6.11 7.34 3.87
N ASP A 196 -6.99 8.30 3.60
CA ASP A 196 -8.31 8.40 4.25
C ASP A 196 -9.21 7.21 3.88
N VAL A 197 -9.14 6.75 2.63
CA VAL A 197 -9.98 5.63 2.19
C VAL A 197 -9.49 4.31 2.76
N VAL A 198 -8.17 4.14 2.92
CA VAL A 198 -7.57 2.99 3.58
C VAL A 198 -7.92 3.00 5.08
N GLU A 199 -7.89 4.16 5.72
CA GLU A 199 -8.27 4.31 7.13
C GLU A 199 -9.71 3.87 7.38
N VAL A 200 -10.65 4.40 6.58
CA VAL A 200 -12.06 4.01 6.66
C VAL A 200 -12.23 2.52 6.36
N ALA A 201 -11.56 1.99 5.33
CA ALA A 201 -11.67 0.57 4.98
C ALA A 201 -11.18 -0.35 6.10
N LEU A 202 -10.03 -0.04 6.71
CA LEU A 202 -9.48 -0.82 7.82
C LEU A 202 -10.38 -0.74 9.06
N SER A 203 -10.97 0.42 9.36
CA SER A 203 -11.97 0.54 10.42
C SER A 203 -13.19 -0.35 10.15
N ILE A 204 -13.77 -0.27 8.94
CA ILE A 204 -14.91 -1.10 8.55
C ILE A 204 -14.57 -2.59 8.66
N ILE A 205 -13.39 -3.02 8.22
CA ILE A 205 -12.94 -4.41 8.32
C ILE A 205 -12.83 -4.86 9.79
N ARG A 206 -12.29 -4.02 10.69
CA ARG A 206 -12.20 -4.34 12.13
C ARG A 206 -13.57 -4.44 12.80
N ASP A 207 -14.53 -3.63 12.37
CA ASP A 207 -15.90 -3.63 12.89
C ASP A 207 -16.82 -4.67 12.21
N THR A 208 -16.32 -5.40 11.21
CA THR A 208 -17.08 -6.43 10.50
C THR A 208 -17.24 -7.68 11.35
N ASP A 209 -18.42 -8.32 11.30
CA ASP A 209 -18.67 -9.56 12.02
C ASP A 209 -17.64 -10.65 11.72
N GLU A 210 -17.15 -11.30 12.78
CA GLU A 210 -16.15 -12.37 12.70
C GLU A 210 -16.56 -13.51 11.75
N GLU A 211 -17.85 -13.77 11.62
CA GLU A 211 -18.38 -14.79 10.71
C GLU A 211 -18.07 -14.46 9.24
N VAL A 212 -18.30 -13.21 8.83
CA VAL A 212 -18.02 -12.72 7.47
C VAL A 212 -16.51 -12.73 7.21
N LEU A 213 -15.73 -12.26 8.19
CA LEU A 213 -14.27 -12.27 8.13
C LEU A 213 -13.71 -13.69 7.97
N ARG A 214 -14.25 -14.66 8.72
CA ARG A 214 -13.88 -16.07 8.63
C ARG A 214 -14.19 -16.66 7.26
N TRP A 215 -15.36 -16.37 6.69
CA TRP A 215 -15.71 -16.79 5.33
C TRP A 215 -14.81 -16.16 4.26
N ALA A 216 -14.39 -14.91 4.47
CA ALA A 216 -13.47 -14.21 3.58
C ALA A 216 -12.00 -14.60 3.78
N HIS A 217 -11.67 -15.44 4.77
CA HIS A 217 -10.29 -15.79 5.12
C HIS A 217 -9.42 -14.57 5.47
N LEU A 218 -10.03 -13.57 6.09
CA LEU A 218 -9.37 -12.36 6.56
C LEU A 218 -9.43 -12.32 8.08
N ASP A 219 -8.27 -12.17 8.69
CA ASP A 219 -8.12 -11.88 10.11
C ASP A 219 -7.43 -10.52 10.22
N PRO A 220 -8.12 -9.46 10.68
CA PRO A 220 -7.56 -8.11 10.75
C PRO A 220 -6.27 -8.04 11.59
N ASP A 221 -6.15 -8.88 12.62
CA ASP A 221 -4.99 -8.90 13.53
C ASP A 221 -3.77 -9.61 12.92
N LEU A 222 -3.95 -10.30 11.78
CA LEU A 222 -2.85 -10.93 11.05
C LEU A 222 -2.42 -10.14 9.81
N LEU A 223 -3.09 -9.02 9.51
CA LEU A 223 -2.69 -8.14 8.42
C LEU A 223 -1.46 -7.30 8.81
N ALA A 224 -0.27 -7.81 8.51
CA ALA A 224 0.98 -7.09 8.76
C ALA A 224 1.20 -5.95 7.76
N GLU A 225 0.73 -6.10 6.53
CA GLU A 225 0.89 -5.09 5.49
C GLU A 225 -0.28 -5.10 4.49
N LEU A 226 -0.87 -3.94 4.22
CA LEU A 226 -1.70 -3.72 3.03
C LEU A 226 -0.87 -2.91 2.05
N ALA A 227 -0.74 -3.38 0.81
CA ALA A 227 0.02 -2.73 -0.24
C ALA A 227 -0.75 -2.71 -1.55
N PHE A 228 -0.33 -1.88 -2.49
CA PHE A 228 -0.76 -1.99 -3.87
C PHE A 228 0.35 -2.46 -4.80
N ASP A 229 -0.03 -3.13 -5.88
CA ASP A 229 0.87 -3.45 -6.99
C ASP A 229 1.03 -2.21 -7.90
N PRO A 230 2.21 -1.56 -7.95
CA PRO A 230 2.45 -0.36 -8.76
C PRO A 230 2.66 -0.63 -10.26
N ARG A 231 2.60 -1.89 -10.70
CA ARG A 231 2.75 -2.23 -12.12
C ARG A 231 1.54 -1.77 -12.92
N ALA A 232 1.76 -1.45 -14.19
CA ALA A 232 0.68 -1.10 -15.09
C ALA A 232 -0.28 -2.29 -15.21
N TYR A 233 -1.58 -2.05 -15.06
CA TYR A 233 -2.57 -3.11 -15.19
C TYR A 233 -2.99 -3.28 -16.64
N ASP A 234 -2.48 -4.34 -17.29
CA ASP A 234 -2.90 -4.72 -18.63
C ASP A 234 -4.17 -5.59 -18.60
N PHE A 235 -5.32 -5.04 -19.01
CA PHE A 235 -6.59 -5.80 -19.02
C PHE A 235 -6.60 -6.98 -19.99
N ASP A 236 -5.68 -7.01 -20.96
CA ASP A 236 -5.60 -8.08 -21.95
C ASP A 236 -4.64 -9.20 -21.58
N HIS A 237 -3.76 -8.97 -20.60
CA HIS A 237 -2.85 -9.98 -20.10
C HIS A 237 -3.64 -11.21 -19.58
N PRO A 238 -3.29 -12.44 -19.99
CA PRO A 238 -4.05 -13.64 -19.61
C PRO A 238 -4.21 -13.84 -18.10
N ALA A 239 -3.19 -13.48 -17.30
CA ALA A 239 -3.30 -13.53 -15.84
C ALA A 239 -4.37 -12.58 -15.29
N ASN A 240 -4.54 -11.42 -15.93
CA ASN A 240 -5.45 -10.34 -15.51
C ASN A 240 -6.91 -10.60 -15.93
N LYS A 241 -7.13 -11.61 -16.78
CA LYS A 241 -8.46 -12.11 -17.16
C LYS A 241 -9.06 -13.07 -16.14
N ARG A 242 -8.29 -13.47 -15.12
CA ARG A 242 -8.81 -14.28 -14.01
C ARG A 242 -9.89 -13.50 -13.26
N PRO A 243 -11.03 -14.15 -12.93
CA PRO A 243 -12.04 -13.54 -12.07
C PRO A 243 -11.43 -12.98 -10.79
N ASN A 244 -11.87 -11.78 -10.40
CA ASN A 244 -11.45 -11.08 -9.18
C ASN A 244 -9.96 -10.74 -9.04
N TYR A 245 -9.09 -11.04 -10.01
CA TYR A 245 -7.65 -10.74 -9.90
C TYR A 245 -7.37 -9.24 -9.80
N HIS A 246 -8.19 -8.42 -10.47
CA HIS A 246 -8.12 -6.95 -10.36
C HIS A 246 -8.37 -6.44 -8.94
N PHE A 247 -8.99 -7.21 -8.05
CA PHE A 247 -9.19 -6.81 -6.65
C PHE A 247 -7.95 -7.04 -5.78
N GLY A 248 -7.06 -7.94 -6.18
CA GLY A 248 -5.86 -8.30 -5.42
C GLY A 248 -5.87 -9.73 -4.88
N GLN A 249 -4.91 -10.01 -4.00
CA GLN A 249 -4.71 -11.31 -3.36
C GLN A 249 -3.79 -11.19 -2.14
N TRP A 250 -3.87 -12.15 -1.22
CA TRP A 250 -2.77 -12.40 -0.29
C TRP A 250 -1.48 -12.70 -1.06
N ASP A 251 -0.36 -12.18 -0.56
CA ASP A 251 0.97 -12.49 -1.08
C ASP A 251 1.51 -13.81 -0.52
N PRO A 252 1.70 -14.83 -1.37
CA PRO A 252 2.18 -16.13 -0.90
C PRO A 252 3.62 -16.12 -0.35
N HIS A 253 4.42 -15.10 -0.67
CA HIS A 253 5.81 -15.00 -0.19
C HIS A 253 5.94 -14.33 1.18
N CYS A 254 4.85 -13.74 1.70
CA CYS A 254 4.80 -13.14 3.02
C CYS A 254 3.93 -14.01 3.94
N ILE A 255 4.53 -15.09 4.44
CA ILE A 255 3.86 -16.11 5.26
C ILE A 255 4.54 -16.23 6.62
N ASP A 256 3.76 -16.40 7.69
CA ASP A 256 4.30 -16.64 9.02
C ASP A 256 4.56 -18.13 9.31
N ASN A 257 5.14 -18.41 10.47
CA ASN A 257 5.49 -19.79 10.89
C ASN A 257 4.26 -20.69 11.10
N SER A 258 3.06 -20.12 11.18
CA SER A 258 1.78 -20.84 11.30
C SER A 258 1.12 -21.05 9.93
N GLY A 259 1.79 -20.67 8.84
CA GLY A 259 1.26 -20.81 7.49
C GLY A 259 0.24 -19.75 7.10
N ARG A 260 0.13 -18.63 7.85
CA ARG A 260 -0.80 -17.53 7.55
C ARG A 260 -0.11 -16.49 6.68
N TYR A 261 -0.77 -16.08 5.59
CA TYR A 261 -0.30 -14.94 4.81
C TYR A 261 -0.48 -13.64 5.59
N ARG A 262 0.48 -12.70 5.44
CA ARG A 262 0.58 -11.49 6.25
C ARG A 262 0.56 -10.19 5.44
N ARG A 263 0.73 -10.24 4.11
CA ARG A 263 0.67 -9.08 3.22
C ARG A 263 -0.44 -9.21 2.19
N LEU A 264 -1.41 -8.30 2.21
CA LEU A 264 -2.47 -8.20 1.21
C LEU A 264 -2.05 -7.20 0.13
N VAL A 265 -2.07 -7.62 -1.14
CA VAL A 265 -1.72 -6.76 -2.28
C VAL A 265 -2.96 -6.53 -3.15
N VAL A 266 -3.44 -5.29 -3.19
CA VAL A 266 -4.52 -4.83 -4.08
C VAL A 266 -3.95 -4.27 -5.38
N GLN A 267 -4.74 -4.21 -6.45
CA GLN A 267 -4.27 -3.61 -7.71
C GLN A 267 -4.47 -2.10 -7.70
N GLN A 268 -3.45 -1.34 -8.14
CA GLN A 268 -3.55 0.12 -8.20
C GLN A 268 -4.72 0.58 -9.07
N VAL A 269 -5.00 -0.11 -10.18
CA VAL A 269 -6.13 0.23 -11.07
C VAL A 269 -7.47 0.25 -10.34
N THR A 270 -7.65 -0.61 -9.34
CA THR A 270 -8.87 -0.68 -8.53
C THR A 270 -8.92 0.43 -7.49
N LEU A 271 -7.79 0.75 -6.85
CA LEU A 271 -7.69 1.90 -5.95
C LEU A 271 -7.97 3.20 -6.69
N ASP A 272 -7.32 3.41 -7.82
CA ASP A 272 -7.51 4.61 -8.64
C ASP A 272 -8.96 4.76 -9.12
N ALA A 273 -9.57 3.67 -9.59
CA ALA A 273 -10.95 3.67 -10.06
C ALA A 273 -11.96 3.94 -8.93
N LEU A 274 -11.63 3.51 -7.70
CA LEU A 274 -12.40 3.83 -6.51
C LEU A 274 -12.26 5.31 -6.14
N MET A 275 -11.03 5.83 -6.18
CA MET A 275 -10.74 7.23 -5.85
C MET A 275 -11.44 8.21 -6.79
N GLU A 276 -11.72 7.86 -8.05
CA GLU A 276 -12.48 8.72 -8.98
C GLU A 276 -13.78 9.26 -8.36
N ARG A 277 -14.54 8.40 -7.64
CA ARG A 277 -15.80 8.79 -6.97
C ARG A 277 -15.56 9.53 -5.66
N VAL A 278 -14.52 9.18 -4.91
CA VAL A 278 -14.17 9.82 -3.63
C VAL A 278 -13.70 11.25 -3.88
N GLU A 279 -12.88 11.46 -4.90
CA GLU A 279 -12.32 12.77 -5.28
C GLU A 279 -13.33 13.64 -6.03
N ASN A 280 -14.28 13.02 -6.74
CA ASN A 280 -15.36 13.70 -7.44
C ASN A 280 -16.73 13.13 -7.02
N PRO A 281 -17.20 13.44 -5.79
CA PRO A 281 -18.49 12.99 -5.31
C PRO A 281 -19.62 13.40 -6.27
N PRO A 282 -20.58 12.51 -6.56
CA PRO A 282 -21.76 12.89 -7.33
C PRO A 282 -22.54 14.02 -6.66
N GLU A 283 -23.28 14.78 -7.47
CA GLU A 283 -24.14 15.85 -6.96
C GLU A 283 -25.09 15.33 -5.87
N GLY A 284 -25.17 16.08 -4.76
CA GLY A 284 -26.00 15.72 -3.61
C GLY A 284 -25.39 14.68 -2.65
N ILE A 285 -24.15 14.23 -2.88
CA ILE A 285 -23.40 13.37 -1.98
C ILE A 285 -22.31 14.20 -1.28
N ALA A 286 -22.33 14.21 0.05
CA ALA A 286 -21.30 14.90 0.82
C ALA A 286 -19.94 14.16 0.72
N ALA A 287 -18.84 14.90 0.86
CA ALA A 287 -17.50 14.34 0.65
C ALA A 287 -17.13 13.23 1.66
N ASP A 288 -17.55 13.40 2.92
CA ASP A 288 -17.43 12.40 3.98
C ASP A 288 -18.28 11.16 3.71
N GLU A 289 -19.51 11.33 3.20
CA GLU A 289 -20.34 10.19 2.76
C GLU A 289 -19.71 9.44 1.58
N ALA A 290 -19.14 10.15 0.60
CA ALA A 290 -18.45 9.55 -0.54
C ALA A 290 -17.17 8.81 -0.11
N LEU A 291 -16.43 9.37 0.85
CA LEU A 291 -15.26 8.72 1.45
C LEU A 291 -15.66 7.45 2.21
N PHE A 292 -16.72 7.51 3.04
CA PHE A 292 -17.22 6.34 3.74
C PHE A 292 -17.66 5.24 2.77
N GLU A 293 -18.44 5.59 1.74
CA GLU A 293 -18.84 4.65 0.69
C GLU A 293 -17.63 4.07 -0.07
N GLY A 294 -16.61 4.89 -0.34
CA GLY A 294 -15.34 4.44 -0.92
C GLY A 294 -14.62 3.43 -0.04
N GLY A 295 -14.49 3.72 1.26
CA GLY A 295 -13.88 2.79 2.22
C GLY A 295 -14.67 1.49 2.36
N ALA A 296 -16.01 1.55 2.34
CA ALA A 296 -16.87 0.36 2.31
C ALA A 296 -16.63 -0.50 1.05
N VAL A 297 -16.44 0.14 -0.11
CA VAL A 297 -16.11 -0.57 -1.35
C VAL A 297 -14.71 -1.19 -1.27
N LEU A 298 -13.72 -0.48 -0.73
CA LEU A 298 -12.37 -1.01 -0.55
C LEU A 298 -12.35 -2.19 0.44
N ALA A 299 -13.08 -2.12 1.54
CA ALA A 299 -13.26 -3.25 2.46
C ALA A 299 -13.87 -4.46 1.73
N GLY A 300 -14.91 -4.26 0.92
CA GLY A 300 -15.46 -5.32 0.07
C GLY A 300 -14.45 -5.90 -0.93
N VAL A 301 -13.59 -5.06 -1.52
CA VAL A 301 -12.48 -5.48 -2.39
C VAL A 301 -11.49 -6.37 -1.63
N MET A 302 -11.10 -5.98 -0.42
CA MET A 302 -10.21 -6.77 0.45
C MET A 302 -10.81 -8.13 0.78
N LEU A 303 -12.10 -8.20 1.16
CA LEU A 303 -12.79 -9.46 1.44
C LEU A 303 -12.81 -10.38 0.21
N MET A 304 -13.11 -9.84 -0.97
CA MET A 304 -13.11 -10.63 -2.21
C MET A 304 -11.71 -11.13 -2.59
N ALA A 305 -10.68 -10.30 -2.44
CA ALA A 305 -9.28 -10.64 -2.73
C ALA A 305 -8.77 -11.77 -1.82
N THR A 306 -9.03 -11.64 -0.52
CA THR A 306 -8.63 -12.62 0.50
C THR A 306 -9.40 -13.92 0.37
N GLY A 307 -10.69 -13.89 0.03
CA GLY A 307 -11.46 -15.10 -0.20
C GLY A 307 -10.97 -15.94 -1.39
N VAL A 308 -10.53 -15.29 -2.48
CA VAL A 308 -9.97 -15.99 -3.66
C VAL A 308 -8.66 -16.69 -3.32
N SER A 309 -7.79 -16.03 -2.56
CA SER A 309 -6.45 -16.54 -2.24
C SER A 309 -6.43 -17.50 -1.04
N GLY A 310 -7.38 -17.34 -0.12
CA GLY A 310 -7.42 -18.06 1.14
C GLY A 310 -6.37 -17.56 2.14
N TRP A 311 -6.49 -17.95 3.41
CA TRP A 311 -5.65 -17.43 4.50
C TRP A 311 -4.21 -17.94 4.48
N GLY A 312 -3.91 -18.94 3.66
CA GLY A 312 -2.65 -19.68 3.63
C GLY A 312 -2.64 -20.80 2.59
N PRO A 313 -1.53 -21.54 2.43
CA PRO A 313 -1.39 -22.61 1.44
C PRO A 313 -2.42 -23.74 1.56
N GLU A 314 -2.95 -23.97 2.76
CA GLU A 314 -3.92 -25.03 3.06
C GLU A 314 -5.38 -24.56 3.05
N ALA A 315 -5.64 -23.29 2.73
CA ALA A 315 -6.98 -22.71 2.81
C ALA A 315 -7.96 -23.31 1.80
N HIS A 316 -7.49 -23.61 0.59
CA HIS A 316 -8.28 -24.21 -0.49
C HIS A 316 -7.65 -25.53 -0.93
N ASP A 317 -8.42 -26.61 -0.91
CA ASP A 317 -7.99 -27.89 -1.48
C ASP A 317 -7.88 -27.80 -3.01
N SER A 318 -7.05 -28.67 -3.61
CA SER A 318 -6.87 -28.79 -5.06
C SER A 318 -8.16 -29.14 -5.82
N CYS A 319 -9.19 -29.63 -5.12
CA CYS A 319 -10.52 -29.89 -5.69
C CYS A 319 -11.39 -28.62 -5.78
N VAL A 320 -11.01 -27.52 -5.11
CA VAL A 320 -11.75 -26.26 -5.15
C VAL A 320 -11.43 -25.51 -6.43
N SER A 321 -12.46 -25.24 -7.23
CA SER A 321 -12.34 -24.41 -8.43
C SER A 321 -12.79 -22.98 -8.17
N LEU A 322 -12.30 -22.03 -8.97
CA LEU A 322 -12.82 -20.66 -8.98
C LEU A 322 -14.34 -20.64 -9.24
N GLY A 323 -14.86 -21.55 -10.07
CA GLY A 323 -16.30 -21.65 -10.33
C GLY A 323 -17.13 -22.00 -9.09
N THR A 324 -16.55 -22.78 -8.17
CA THR A 324 -17.19 -23.14 -6.89
C THR A 324 -17.04 -22.05 -5.85
N LEU A 325 -15.90 -21.33 -5.87
CA LEU A 325 -15.56 -20.31 -4.90
C LEU A 325 -16.32 -18.99 -5.14
N LEU A 326 -16.46 -18.57 -6.39
CA LEU A 326 -17.09 -17.27 -6.73
C LEU A 326 -18.52 -17.09 -6.21
N PRO A 327 -19.43 -18.09 -6.25
CA PRO A 327 -20.75 -17.97 -5.62
C PRO A 327 -20.69 -17.75 -4.11
N GLN A 328 -19.77 -18.41 -3.41
CA GLN A 328 -19.58 -18.24 -1.96
C GLN A 328 -19.07 -16.84 -1.64
N ILE A 329 -18.11 -16.36 -2.45
CA ILE A 329 -17.60 -14.98 -2.37
C ILE A 329 -18.70 -13.96 -2.58
N ALA A 330 -19.55 -14.15 -3.59
CA ALA A 330 -20.68 -13.26 -3.82
C ALA A 330 -21.65 -13.24 -2.63
N ALA A 331 -21.92 -14.40 -2.03
CA ALA A 331 -22.84 -14.52 -0.91
C ALA A 331 -22.35 -13.77 0.33
N TYR A 332 -21.12 -14.02 0.81
CA TYR A 332 -20.63 -13.31 2.01
C TYR A 332 -20.38 -11.82 1.74
N ARG A 333 -20.04 -11.44 0.50
CA ARG A 333 -19.90 -10.02 0.12
C ARG A 333 -21.24 -9.32 0.23
N ASP A 334 -22.31 -9.94 -0.25
CA ASP A 334 -23.65 -9.33 -0.17
C ASP A 334 -24.14 -9.28 1.29
N GLU A 335 -23.81 -10.29 2.11
CA GLU A 335 -24.04 -10.27 3.56
C GLU A 335 -23.29 -9.13 4.25
N PHE A 336 -21.98 -8.97 3.97
CA PHE A 336 -21.15 -7.87 4.47
C PHE A 336 -21.83 -6.51 4.25
N TYR A 337 -22.22 -6.22 3.01
CA TYR A 337 -22.82 -4.94 2.67
C TYR A 337 -24.22 -4.75 3.29
N GLN A 338 -24.99 -5.81 3.49
CA GLN A 338 -26.29 -5.74 4.18
C GLN A 338 -26.10 -5.38 5.66
N ARG A 339 -25.17 -6.05 6.33
CA ARG A 339 -24.86 -5.80 7.75
C ARG A 339 -24.28 -4.40 7.96
N LEU A 340 -23.34 -3.98 7.10
CA LEU A 340 -22.80 -2.62 7.13
C LEU A 340 -23.91 -1.57 6.92
N LEU A 341 -24.80 -1.75 5.94
CA LEU A 341 -25.92 -0.82 5.71
C LEU A 341 -26.86 -0.71 6.91
N ALA A 342 -27.07 -1.81 7.65
CA ALA A 342 -27.93 -1.80 8.83
C ALA A 342 -27.38 -0.87 9.92
N GLN A 343 -26.06 -0.77 10.05
CA GLN A 343 -25.35 0.04 11.04
C GLN A 343 -25.22 1.53 10.66
N VAL A 344 -25.47 1.91 9.40
CA VAL A 344 -25.39 3.33 9.00
C VAL A 344 -26.65 4.08 9.44
N ASP A 345 -26.45 5.07 10.30
CA ASP A 345 -27.52 5.90 10.86
C ASP A 345 -27.67 7.25 10.14
N GLY A 346 -28.61 8.06 10.63
CA GLY A 346 -28.80 9.43 10.18
C GLY A 346 -29.32 9.58 8.74
N ALA A 347 -29.02 10.73 8.13
CA ALA A 347 -29.45 11.06 6.77
C ALA A 347 -28.77 10.16 5.74
N HIS A 348 -27.47 9.89 5.92
CA HIS A 348 -26.67 9.00 5.08
C HIS A 348 -27.27 7.60 5.00
N GLY A 349 -27.57 6.98 6.14
CA GLY A 349 -28.17 5.65 6.19
C GLY A 349 -29.55 5.59 5.56
N LYS A 350 -30.38 6.64 5.72
CA LYS A 350 -31.69 6.73 5.03
C LYS A 350 -31.50 6.78 3.51
N ARG A 351 -30.55 7.57 3.02
CA ARG A 351 -30.21 7.66 1.59
C ARG A 351 -29.74 6.32 1.05
N LEU A 352 -28.79 5.66 1.72
CA LEU A 352 -28.26 4.37 1.31
C LEU A 352 -29.34 3.27 1.29
N ARG A 353 -30.25 3.24 2.27
CA ARG A 353 -31.38 2.28 2.27
C ARG A 353 -32.37 2.55 1.12
N ALA A 354 -32.65 3.81 0.81
CA ALA A 354 -33.48 4.18 -0.34
C ALA A 354 -32.80 3.82 -1.67
N GLU A 355 -31.49 4.06 -1.78
CA GLU A 355 -30.68 3.63 -2.91
C GLU A 355 -30.69 2.10 -3.06
N ALA A 356 -30.48 1.37 -1.97
CA ALA A 356 -30.47 -0.09 -1.97
C ALA A 356 -31.81 -0.68 -2.42
N LYS A 357 -32.94 -0.07 -2.01
CA LYS A 357 -34.27 -0.47 -2.49
C LYS A 357 -34.45 -0.18 -3.98
N ARG A 358 -33.90 0.92 -4.50
CA ARG A 358 -34.00 1.29 -5.92
C ARG A 358 -33.11 0.41 -6.81
N LEU A 359 -31.88 0.15 -6.37
CA LEU A 359 -30.85 -0.57 -7.13
C LEU A 359 -30.76 -2.06 -6.77
N GLN A 360 -31.60 -2.53 -5.84
CA GLN A 360 -31.71 -3.92 -5.37
C GLN A 360 -30.42 -4.47 -4.72
N GLN A 361 -29.47 -3.61 -4.37
CA GLN A 361 -28.20 -3.99 -3.73
C GLN A 361 -27.72 -2.86 -2.78
N PRO A 362 -27.18 -3.16 -1.59
CA PRO A 362 -26.58 -2.14 -0.73
C PRO A 362 -25.31 -1.55 -1.36
N PHE A 363 -25.07 -0.26 -1.12
CA PHE A 363 -23.95 0.51 -1.66
C PHE A 363 -23.81 0.42 -3.19
N ALA A 364 -24.92 0.20 -3.89
CA ALA A 364 -24.91 -0.12 -5.31
C ALA A 364 -24.32 0.99 -6.17
N ALA A 365 -24.59 2.27 -5.88
CA ALA A 365 -24.06 3.36 -6.71
C ALA A 365 -22.52 3.45 -6.62
N ALA A 366 -21.95 3.26 -5.42
CA ALA A 366 -20.51 3.24 -5.23
C ALA A 366 -19.86 2.04 -5.96
N ARG A 367 -20.44 0.84 -5.80
CA ARG A 367 -19.98 -0.39 -6.47
C ARG A 367 -20.09 -0.30 -8.00
N GLN A 368 -21.20 0.23 -8.51
CA GLN A 368 -21.38 0.47 -9.95
C GLN A 368 -20.42 1.54 -10.47
N GLY A 369 -20.12 2.56 -9.67
CA GLY A 369 -19.11 3.58 -9.96
C GLY A 369 -17.73 2.97 -10.21
N LEU A 370 -17.27 2.11 -9.29
CA LEU A 370 -16.02 1.37 -9.44
C LEU A 370 -16.01 0.54 -10.74
N ASN A 371 -17.05 -0.27 -10.97
CA ASN A 371 -17.12 -1.13 -12.15
C ASN A 371 -17.16 -0.33 -13.45
N ALA A 372 -17.85 0.81 -13.47
CA ALA A 372 -17.91 1.70 -14.62
C ALA A 372 -16.54 2.34 -14.89
N ALA A 373 -15.82 2.78 -13.84
CA ALA A 373 -14.46 3.30 -13.97
C ALA A 373 -13.47 2.27 -14.53
N LEU A 374 -13.48 1.04 -14.00
CA LEU A 374 -12.68 -0.06 -14.53
C LEU A 374 -13.03 -0.39 -15.99
N THR A 375 -14.31 -0.36 -16.34
CA THR A 375 -14.78 -0.58 -17.73
C THR A 375 -14.28 0.51 -18.68
N ARG A 376 -14.33 1.79 -18.26
CA ARG A 376 -13.79 2.91 -19.06
C ARG A 376 -12.29 2.78 -19.27
N ARG A 377 -11.53 2.44 -18.23
CA ARG A 377 -10.07 2.23 -18.32
C ARG A 377 -9.73 1.09 -19.27
N ARG A 378 -10.46 -0.03 -19.18
CA ARG A 378 -10.33 -1.14 -20.12
C ARG A 378 -10.62 -0.70 -21.56
N ALA A 379 -11.70 0.04 -21.77
CA ALA A 379 -12.05 0.54 -23.11
C ALA A 379 -10.97 1.48 -23.68
N ALA A 380 -10.38 2.34 -22.86
CA ALA A 380 -9.32 3.26 -23.26
C ALA A 380 -7.97 2.58 -23.56
N GLN A 381 -7.75 1.34 -23.09
CA GLN A 381 -6.55 0.57 -23.38
C GLN A 381 -6.67 -0.23 -24.68
N VAL A 382 -7.89 -0.68 -25.02
CA VAL A 382 -8.17 -1.58 -26.15
C VAL A 382 -8.63 -0.81 -27.40
N GLY A 383 -9.17 0.39 -27.23
CA GLY A 383 -9.51 1.32 -28.31
C GLY A 383 -8.35 2.25 -28.65
#